data_AF-A0A916ARI2-F1
#
_entry.id   AF-A0A916ARI2-F1
#
_cell.length_a   1.000
_cell.length_b   1.000
_cell.length_c   1.000
_cell.angle_alpha   90.00
_cell.angle_beta   90.00
_cell.angle_gamma   90.00
#
_symmetry.space_group_name_H-M   'P 1'
#
loop_
_entity.id
_entity.type
_entity.pdbx_description
1 polymer ?
#
loop_
_entity_poly.entity_id
_entity_poly.type
_entity_poly.pdbx_seq_one_letter_code
_entity_poly.pdbx_strand_id
1 'polypeptide(L)'
;MEIDNLLAALDDDRVQDKLLSIMTELGERNQTIDASTPAYQHSTSLIAAEYQQPNLFTQDKFGELQQELSTLNDKLEAECLRTKTLQTQLVESERCISTLTLSNQTQSKEREELETRYNTVLEELSTTNAKLDFYRSHFTEEVYAQDLYQSLTSQTRDSLAGIFKDVTIQGLMVCGTQEKNIANFWDYLKNEIVNGHNQDQNNLVSLFSLLFKRFNLAFPMLEPLNPDEGEMFDNQLHIKHNSSVNMSGAIKHVLLPGYVNTKTGKVIRTAIVVI
;
A
#
# COMPACT_ATOMS: atom_id res chain seq x y z
N MET A 1 -44.38 -7.32 -87.18
CA MET A 1 -45.27 -6.69 -88.16
C MET A 1 -45.26 -5.21 -87.81
N GLU A 2 -44.38 -4.49 -88.46
CA GLU A 2 -43.91 -3.15 -88.07
C GLU A 2 -44.95 -2.08 -88.39
N ILE A 3 -45.03 -1.06 -87.53
CA ILE A 3 -45.96 0.09 -87.62
C ILE A 3 -45.89 0.78 -88.99
N ASP A 4 -44.77 0.65 -89.69
CA ASP A 4 -44.56 1.18 -91.03
C ASP A 4 -45.48 0.54 -92.10
N ASN A 5 -45.89 -0.72 -91.91
CA ASN A 5 -46.86 -1.38 -92.80
C ASN A 5 -48.29 -0.85 -92.62
N LEU A 6 -48.63 -0.34 -91.43
CA LEU A 6 -49.92 0.29 -91.16
C LEU A 6 -50.00 1.70 -91.75
N LEU A 7 -48.89 2.45 -91.69
CA LEU A 7 -48.80 3.77 -92.31
C LEU A 7 -48.85 3.70 -93.84
N ALA A 8 -48.16 2.72 -94.45
CA ALA A 8 -48.22 2.50 -95.90
C ALA A 8 -49.62 2.10 -96.40
N ALA A 9 -50.43 1.43 -95.56
CA ALA A 9 -51.80 1.05 -95.90
C ALA A 9 -52.80 2.22 -95.81
N LEU A 10 -52.44 3.32 -95.11
CA LEU A 10 -53.24 4.54 -95.01
C LEU A 10 -53.07 5.48 -96.22
N ASP A 11 -52.03 5.30 -97.02
CA ASP A 11 -51.77 6.02 -98.28
C ASP A 11 -52.39 5.32 -99.51
N ASP A 12 -53.07 4.17 -99.33
CA ASP A 12 -53.80 3.49 -100.41
C ASP A 12 -55.20 4.11 -100.59
N ASP A 13 -55.44 4.70 -101.76
CA ASP A 13 -56.70 5.36 -102.13
C ASP A 13 -57.93 4.47 -101.89
N ARG A 14 -57.81 3.14 -102.04
CA ARG A 14 -58.93 2.20 -101.82
C ARG A 14 -59.26 2.01 -100.35
N VAL A 15 -58.28 2.19 -99.47
CA VAL A 15 -58.45 2.12 -98.01
C VAL A 15 -59.05 3.43 -97.50
N GLN A 16 -58.64 4.57 -98.06
CA GLN A 16 -59.24 5.87 -97.76
C GLN A 16 -60.71 5.96 -98.21
N ASP A 17 -61.04 5.49 -99.41
CA ASP A 17 -62.43 5.46 -99.90
C ASP A 17 -63.35 4.61 -99.01
N LYS A 18 -62.86 3.48 -98.51
CA LYS A 18 -63.61 2.63 -97.56
C LYS A 18 -63.80 3.29 -96.20
N LEU A 19 -62.80 4.01 -95.69
CA LEU A 19 -62.93 4.77 -94.44
C LEU A 19 -63.90 5.94 -94.59
N LEU A 20 -63.87 6.64 -95.72
CA LEU A 20 -64.82 7.70 -96.04
C LEU A 20 -66.25 7.15 -96.09
N SER A 21 -66.49 6.03 -96.78
CA SER A 21 -67.81 5.36 -96.83
C SER A 21 -68.33 4.96 -95.44
N ILE A 22 -67.46 4.49 -94.54
CA ILE A 22 -67.84 4.12 -93.17
C ILE A 22 -68.16 5.38 -92.33
N MET A 23 -67.44 6.48 -92.56
CA MET A 23 -67.73 7.75 -91.89
C MET A 23 -69.03 8.41 -92.39
N THR A 24 -69.38 8.28 -93.67
CA THR A 24 -70.69 8.73 -94.18
C THR A 24 -71.83 7.86 -93.65
N GLU A 25 -71.66 6.53 -93.58
CA GLU A 25 -72.67 5.63 -92.98
C GLU A 25 -72.88 5.85 -91.47
N LEU A 26 -71.85 6.28 -90.74
CA LEU A 26 -71.94 6.65 -89.32
C LEU A 26 -72.47 8.08 -89.12
N GLY A 27 -72.26 8.97 -90.09
CA GLY A 27 -72.82 10.32 -90.12
C GLY A 27 -74.32 10.36 -90.43
N GLU A 28 -74.79 9.50 -91.34
CA GLU A 28 -76.21 9.41 -91.73
C GLU A 28 -77.10 8.72 -90.68
N ARG A 29 -76.51 7.88 -89.79
CA ARG A 29 -77.22 7.30 -88.64
C ARG A 29 -77.45 8.27 -87.46
N ASN A 30 -76.82 9.45 -87.47
CA ASN A 30 -76.91 10.43 -86.38
C ASN A 30 -77.70 11.71 -86.75
N GLN A 31 -78.36 11.77 -87.92
CA GLN A 31 -79.12 12.95 -88.38
C GLN A 31 -80.62 12.75 -88.62
N THR A 32 -81.23 11.68 -88.11
CA THR A 32 -82.69 11.57 -88.02
C THR A 32 -83.11 11.21 -86.62
N ILE A 33 -83.44 12.23 -85.83
CA ILE A 33 -84.64 12.35 -84.99
C ILE A 33 -84.42 13.63 -84.18
N ASP A 34 -84.99 14.73 -84.68
CA ASP A 34 -85.24 15.93 -83.89
C ASP A 34 -86.67 16.41 -84.17
N ALA A 35 -87.29 16.99 -83.14
CA ALA A 35 -88.61 17.65 -83.08
C ALA A 35 -89.90 16.80 -82.93
N SER A 36 -90.23 16.47 -81.67
CA SER A 36 -91.57 16.66 -81.07
C SER A 36 -91.48 16.62 -79.53
N THR A 37 -91.51 17.78 -78.87
CA THR A 37 -91.70 17.98 -77.41
C THR A 37 -93.22 18.04 -77.09
N PRO A 38 -93.71 18.03 -75.82
CA PRO A 38 -93.07 17.75 -74.52
C PRO A 38 -93.86 16.77 -73.60
N ALA A 39 -93.17 16.09 -72.67
CA ALA A 39 -93.57 15.96 -71.25
C ALA A 39 -92.67 14.96 -70.52
N TYR A 40 -92.07 15.46 -69.44
CA TYR A 40 -91.10 14.82 -68.57
C TYR A 40 -91.76 13.86 -67.56
N GLN A 41 -90.92 12.96 -67.00
CA GLN A 41 -91.06 12.27 -65.71
C GLN A 41 -92.03 11.08 -65.61
N HIS A 42 -91.54 9.87 -65.90
CA HIS A 42 -91.75 8.69 -65.04
C HIS A 42 -91.05 7.42 -65.59
N SER A 43 -89.70 7.35 -65.56
CA SER A 43 -89.01 6.06 -65.82
C SER A 43 -87.59 5.98 -65.24
N THR A 44 -87.28 6.71 -64.17
CA THR A 44 -85.95 6.67 -63.52
C THR A 44 -85.97 6.06 -62.11
N SER A 45 -87.02 5.33 -61.73
CA SER A 45 -87.21 4.85 -60.34
C SER A 45 -86.92 3.36 -60.09
N LEU A 46 -86.35 2.62 -61.05
CA LEU A 46 -86.10 1.18 -60.85
C LEU A 46 -84.63 0.72 -60.94
N ILE A 47 -83.69 1.60 -61.28
CA ILE A 47 -82.25 1.20 -61.40
C ILE A 47 -81.38 1.83 -60.30
N ALA A 48 -81.90 2.77 -59.51
CA ALA A 48 -81.13 3.47 -58.46
C ALA A 48 -81.04 2.73 -57.11
N ALA A 49 -81.77 1.64 -56.91
CA ALA A 49 -81.90 1.02 -55.57
C ALA A 49 -80.87 -0.07 -55.25
N GLU A 50 -80.09 -0.57 -56.22
CA GLU A 50 -79.22 -1.76 -56.01
C GLU A 50 -77.71 -1.47 -55.98
N TYR A 51 -77.28 -0.21 -56.24
CA TYR A 51 -75.86 0.13 -56.36
C TYR A 51 -75.29 1.04 -55.25
N GLN A 52 -76.05 1.35 -54.20
CA GLN A 52 -75.57 2.27 -53.14
C GLN A 52 -75.37 1.65 -51.74
N GLN A 53 -75.67 0.37 -51.53
CA GLN A 53 -75.55 -0.28 -50.21
C GLN A 53 -74.22 -1.04 -49.93
N PRO A 54 -73.42 -1.55 -50.89
CA PRO A 54 -72.15 -2.22 -50.55
C PRO A 54 -70.94 -1.28 -50.40
N ASN A 55 -71.00 -0.07 -50.95
CA ASN A 55 -69.81 0.79 -51.12
C ASN A 55 -69.47 1.60 -49.86
N LEU A 56 -70.46 1.95 -49.02
CA LEU A 56 -70.22 2.70 -47.78
C LEU A 56 -69.64 1.81 -46.66
N PHE A 57 -70.19 0.60 -46.49
CA PHE A 57 -69.77 -0.35 -45.45
C PHE A 57 -68.35 -0.90 -45.67
N THR A 58 -67.95 -1.09 -46.93
CA THR A 58 -66.59 -1.51 -47.29
C THR A 58 -65.58 -0.36 -47.13
N GLN A 59 -66.00 0.89 -47.34
CA GLN A 59 -65.17 2.08 -47.16
C GLN A 59 -64.96 2.43 -45.68
N ASP A 60 -65.98 2.28 -44.83
CA ASP A 60 -65.86 2.45 -43.37
C ASP A 60 -64.90 1.41 -42.78
N LYS A 61 -65.06 0.14 -43.15
CA LYS A 61 -64.19 -0.95 -42.67
C LYS A 61 -62.75 -0.82 -43.17
N PHE A 62 -62.56 -0.31 -44.39
CA PHE A 62 -61.23 0.02 -44.93
C PHE A 62 -60.61 1.19 -44.17
N GLY A 63 -61.39 2.21 -43.80
CA GLY A 63 -60.96 3.32 -42.95
C GLY A 63 -60.54 2.86 -41.55
N GLU A 64 -61.31 1.98 -40.91
CA GLU A 64 -60.97 1.35 -39.62
C GLU A 64 -59.66 0.57 -39.69
N LEU A 65 -59.49 -0.28 -40.72
CA LEU A 65 -58.26 -1.05 -40.96
C LEU A 65 -57.05 -0.13 -41.24
N GLN A 66 -57.25 0.97 -41.96
CA GLN A 66 -56.19 1.94 -42.24
C GLN A 66 -55.79 2.72 -40.99
N GLN A 67 -56.74 3.04 -40.12
CA GLN A 67 -56.49 3.66 -38.83
C GLN A 67 -55.80 2.68 -37.85
N GLU A 68 -56.23 1.42 -37.83
CA GLU A 68 -55.60 0.38 -37.02
C GLU A 68 -54.16 0.10 -37.46
N LEU A 69 -53.90 0.04 -38.79
CA LEU A 69 -52.55 -0.02 -39.35
C LEU A 69 -51.69 1.20 -38.97
N SER A 70 -52.25 2.41 -39.00
CA SER A 70 -51.54 3.62 -38.58
C SER A 70 -51.16 3.54 -37.09
N THR A 71 -52.11 3.21 -36.22
CA THR A 71 -51.83 3.11 -34.78
C THR A 71 -50.85 1.99 -34.44
N LEU A 72 -50.87 0.89 -35.20
CA LEU A 72 -49.93 -0.21 -35.03
C LEU A 72 -48.54 0.19 -35.52
N ASN A 73 -48.44 0.94 -36.61
CA ASN A 73 -47.18 1.50 -37.11
C ASN A 73 -46.57 2.49 -36.11
N ASP A 74 -47.36 3.39 -35.52
CA ASP A 74 -46.89 4.34 -34.50
C ASP A 74 -46.38 3.62 -33.25
N LYS A 75 -47.07 2.56 -32.81
CA LYS A 75 -46.63 1.71 -31.69
C LYS A 75 -45.34 0.96 -32.02
N LEU A 76 -45.24 0.41 -33.24
CA LEU A 76 -44.03 -0.28 -33.70
C LEU A 76 -42.84 0.68 -33.76
N GLU A 77 -43.05 1.90 -34.21
CA GLU A 77 -42.04 2.95 -34.28
C GLU A 77 -41.59 3.39 -32.88
N ALA A 78 -42.54 3.52 -31.94
CA ALA A 78 -42.25 3.82 -30.54
C ALA A 78 -41.45 2.70 -29.84
N GLU A 79 -41.81 1.43 -30.07
CA GLU A 79 -41.06 0.27 -29.54
C GLU A 79 -39.68 0.12 -30.20
N CYS A 80 -39.55 0.44 -31.50
CA CYS A 80 -38.27 0.50 -32.18
C CYS A 80 -37.35 1.56 -31.55
N LEU A 81 -37.90 2.75 -31.26
CA LEU A 81 -37.16 3.82 -30.59
C LEU A 81 -36.73 3.41 -29.18
N ARG A 82 -37.65 2.82 -28.41
CA ARG A 82 -37.39 2.30 -27.06
C ARG A 82 -36.29 1.24 -27.05
N THR A 83 -36.35 0.29 -27.99
CA THR A 83 -35.34 -0.76 -28.13
C THR A 83 -33.96 -0.16 -28.44
N LYS A 84 -33.91 0.87 -29.30
CA LYS A 84 -32.67 1.58 -29.62
C LYS A 84 -32.09 2.33 -28.42
N THR A 85 -32.94 2.96 -27.60
CA THR A 85 -32.51 3.61 -26.35
C THR A 85 -31.96 2.59 -25.35
N LEU A 86 -32.66 1.47 -25.13
CA LEU A 86 -32.21 0.39 -24.25
C LEU A 86 -30.89 -0.23 -24.73
N GLN A 87 -30.72 -0.43 -26.04
CA GLN A 87 -29.47 -0.91 -26.63
C GLN A 87 -28.30 0.02 -26.32
N THR A 88 -28.53 1.34 -26.37
CA THR A 88 -27.49 2.34 -26.10
C THR A 88 -27.11 2.33 -24.61
N GLN A 89 -28.11 2.26 -23.71
CA GLN A 89 -27.88 2.15 -22.26
C GLN A 89 -27.15 0.86 -21.89
N LEU A 90 -27.48 -0.26 -22.53
CA LEU A 90 -26.80 -1.54 -22.32
C LEU A 90 -25.30 -1.42 -22.67
N VAL A 91 -24.98 -0.88 -23.84
CA VAL A 91 -23.59 -0.68 -24.28
C VAL A 91 -22.82 0.25 -23.35
N GLU A 92 -23.44 1.33 -22.88
CA GLU A 92 -22.82 2.23 -21.91
C GLU A 92 -22.56 1.55 -20.56
N SER A 93 -23.51 0.73 -20.09
CA SER A 93 -23.38 -0.04 -18.86
C SER A 93 -22.28 -1.10 -18.98
N GLU A 94 -22.22 -1.85 -20.08
CA GLU A 94 -21.15 -2.83 -20.36
C GLU A 94 -19.77 -2.18 -20.41
N ARG A 95 -19.68 -0.99 -21.01
CA ARG A 95 -18.44 -0.19 -21.00
C ARG A 95 -18.05 0.22 -19.59
N CYS A 96 -19.02 0.68 -18.79
CA CYS A 96 -18.79 1.05 -17.38
C CYS A 96 -18.31 -0.15 -16.55
N ILE A 97 -18.97 -1.30 -16.66
CA ILE A 97 -18.59 -2.55 -16.00
C ILE A 97 -17.17 -2.95 -16.40
N SER A 98 -16.83 -2.87 -17.69
CA SER A 98 -15.49 -3.19 -18.19
C SER A 98 -14.43 -2.28 -17.57
N THR A 99 -14.67 -0.97 -17.51
CA THR A 99 -13.75 -0.02 -16.85
C THR A 99 -13.60 -0.24 -15.36
N LEU A 100 -14.69 -0.52 -14.64
CA LEU A 100 -14.66 -0.81 -13.20
C LEU A 100 -13.94 -2.13 -12.90
N THR A 101 -14.11 -3.14 -13.74
CA THR A 101 -13.43 -4.42 -13.62
C THR A 101 -11.92 -4.26 -13.77
N LEU A 102 -11.49 -3.49 -14.77
CA LEU A 102 -10.07 -3.19 -14.98
C LEU A 102 -9.49 -2.41 -13.79
N SER A 103 -10.21 -1.40 -13.30
CA SER A 103 -9.78 -0.61 -12.15
C SER A 103 -9.65 -1.46 -10.88
N ASN A 104 -10.61 -2.34 -10.60
CA ASN A 104 -10.54 -3.27 -9.47
C ASN A 104 -9.35 -4.23 -9.58
N GLN A 105 -9.06 -4.74 -10.78
CA GLN A 105 -7.90 -5.61 -11.01
C GLN A 105 -6.58 -4.86 -10.74
N THR A 106 -6.45 -3.62 -11.19
CA THR A 106 -5.27 -2.79 -10.91
C THR A 106 -5.11 -2.53 -9.41
N GLN A 107 -6.19 -2.14 -8.72
CA GLN A 107 -6.16 -1.92 -7.27
C GLN A 107 -5.89 -3.20 -6.46
N SER A 108 -6.30 -4.36 -6.97
CA SER A 108 -5.98 -5.65 -6.35
C SER A 108 -4.49 -5.92 -6.41
N LYS A 109 -3.87 -5.69 -7.57
CA LYS A 109 -2.42 -5.86 -7.75
C LYS A 109 -1.61 -4.90 -6.87
N GLU A 110 -1.99 -3.62 -6.84
CA GLU A 110 -1.32 -2.65 -5.96
C GLU A 110 -1.42 -3.05 -4.49
N ARG A 111 -2.55 -3.62 -4.06
CA ARG A 111 -2.71 -4.12 -2.69
C ARG A 111 -1.79 -5.30 -2.39
N GLU A 112 -1.71 -6.28 -3.28
CA GLU A 112 -0.80 -7.43 -3.13
C GLU A 112 0.66 -6.98 -3.09
N GLU A 113 1.05 -6.04 -3.95
CA GLU A 113 2.40 -5.46 -3.94
C GLU A 113 2.70 -4.72 -2.63
N LEU A 114 1.74 -3.92 -2.15
CA LEU A 114 1.89 -3.18 -0.90
C LEU A 114 1.96 -4.10 0.31
N GLU A 115 1.15 -5.16 0.35
CA GLU A 115 1.17 -6.18 1.40
C GLU A 115 2.51 -6.94 1.41
N THR A 116 3.02 -7.29 0.22
CA THR A 116 4.35 -7.91 0.10
C THR A 116 5.44 -6.99 0.63
N ARG A 117 5.44 -5.70 0.23
CA ARG A 117 6.41 -4.71 0.74
C ARG A 117 6.28 -4.50 2.25
N TYR A 118 5.05 -4.45 2.76
CA TYR A 118 4.80 -4.33 4.19
C TYR A 118 5.41 -5.50 4.98
N ASN A 119 5.18 -6.73 4.50
CA ASN A 119 5.74 -7.93 5.13
C ASN A 119 7.27 -7.96 5.07
N THR A 120 7.87 -7.53 3.96
CA THR A 120 9.34 -7.40 3.85
C THR A 120 9.88 -6.40 4.87
N VAL A 121 9.27 -5.21 4.98
CA VAL A 121 9.69 -4.19 5.95
C VAL A 121 9.53 -4.69 7.39
N LEU A 122 8.47 -5.45 7.68
CA LEU A 122 8.25 -6.03 9.00
C LEU A 122 9.36 -7.04 9.36
N GLU A 123 9.80 -7.86 8.42
CA GLU A 123 10.91 -8.80 8.59
C GLU A 123 12.25 -8.08 8.76
N GLU A 124 12.52 -7.05 7.96
CA GLU A 124 13.70 -6.19 8.09
C GLU A 124 13.74 -5.49 9.46
N LEU A 125 12.60 -5.00 9.94
CA LEU A 125 12.48 -4.39 11.26
C LEU A 125 12.78 -5.41 12.37
N SER A 126 12.19 -6.61 12.28
CA SER A 126 12.42 -7.69 13.23
C SER A 126 13.90 -8.10 13.30
N THR A 127 14.52 -8.33 12.14
CA THR A 127 15.95 -8.70 12.06
C THR A 127 16.87 -7.58 12.54
N THR A 128 16.54 -6.31 12.25
CA THR A 128 17.30 -5.15 12.73
C THR A 128 17.17 -5.01 14.25
N ASN A 129 15.97 -5.20 14.80
CA ASN A 129 15.77 -5.12 16.24
C ASN A 129 16.52 -6.24 16.98
N ALA A 130 16.49 -7.47 16.44
CA ALA A 130 17.29 -8.57 16.99
C ALA A 130 18.80 -8.27 16.98
N LYS A 131 19.32 -7.62 15.93
CA LYS A 131 20.72 -7.16 15.88
C LYS A 131 21.01 -6.09 16.93
N LEU A 132 20.10 -5.13 17.13
CA LEU A 132 20.27 -4.10 18.17
C LEU A 132 20.29 -4.70 19.57
N ASP A 133 19.38 -5.64 19.85
CA ASP A 133 19.35 -6.34 21.13
C ASP A 133 20.63 -7.15 21.35
N PHE A 134 21.13 -7.83 20.30
CA PHE A 134 22.43 -8.49 20.32
C PHE A 134 23.56 -7.51 20.68
N TYR A 135 23.63 -6.35 20.04
CA TYR A 135 24.71 -5.39 20.32
C TYR A 135 24.62 -4.83 21.74
N ARG A 136 23.41 -4.53 22.23
CA ARG A 136 23.19 -4.07 23.60
C ARG A 136 23.60 -5.13 24.63
N SER A 137 23.25 -6.38 24.41
CA SER A 137 23.57 -7.43 25.39
C SER A 137 25.05 -7.79 25.43
N HIS A 138 25.80 -7.59 24.34
CA HIS A 138 27.18 -8.05 24.23
C HIS A 138 28.24 -6.95 24.36
N PHE A 139 27.92 -5.69 24.13
CA PHE A 139 28.92 -4.62 24.05
C PHE A 139 28.64 -3.41 24.96
N THR A 140 27.53 -3.40 25.70
CA THR A 140 27.19 -2.25 26.57
C THR A 140 28.24 -2.00 27.64
N GLU A 141 28.83 -3.03 28.24
CA GLU A 141 29.85 -2.86 29.28
C GLU A 141 31.14 -2.27 28.72
N GLU A 142 31.57 -2.72 27.54
CA GLU A 142 32.78 -2.26 26.86
C GLU A 142 32.65 -0.80 26.42
N VAL A 143 31.48 -0.43 25.89
CA VAL A 143 31.17 0.97 25.55
C VAL A 143 31.14 1.82 26.82
N TYR A 144 30.47 1.35 27.88
CA TYR A 144 30.39 2.07 29.13
C TYR A 144 31.76 2.26 29.80
N ALA A 145 32.65 1.27 29.74
CA ALA A 145 34.04 1.41 30.21
C ALA A 145 34.80 2.50 29.44
N GLN A 146 34.60 2.60 28.12
CA GLN A 146 35.19 3.68 27.34
C GLN A 146 34.61 5.04 27.73
N ASP A 147 33.28 5.15 27.90
CA ASP A 147 32.63 6.39 28.31
C ASP A 147 33.14 6.86 29.67
N LEU A 148 33.29 5.94 30.64
CA LEU A 148 33.90 6.23 31.93
C LEU A 148 35.30 6.80 31.77
N TYR A 149 36.16 6.17 30.96
CA TYR A 149 37.51 6.67 30.71
C TYR A 149 37.53 8.04 30.02
N GLN A 150 36.66 8.26 29.04
CA GLN A 150 36.55 9.54 28.34
C GLN A 150 36.02 10.66 29.24
N SER A 151 35.16 10.34 30.20
CA SER A 151 34.61 11.30 31.17
C SER A 151 35.62 11.79 32.21
N LEU A 152 36.76 11.09 32.38
CA LEU A 152 37.82 11.49 33.32
C LEU A 152 38.40 12.84 32.94
N THR A 153 38.98 13.55 33.89
CA THR A 153 39.73 14.78 33.60
C THR A 153 41.00 14.49 32.79
N SER A 154 41.50 15.50 32.07
CA SER A 154 42.75 15.38 31.33
C SER A 154 43.92 14.97 32.22
N GLN A 155 44.01 15.56 33.41
CA GLN A 155 45.05 15.24 34.40
C GLN A 155 45.02 13.75 34.81
N THR A 156 43.84 13.20 35.08
CA THR A 156 43.68 11.79 35.42
C THR A 156 44.05 10.90 34.23
N ARG A 157 43.62 11.24 33.00
CA ARG A 157 43.99 10.47 31.80
C ARG A 157 45.50 10.48 31.54
N ASP A 158 46.15 11.63 31.68
CA ASP A 158 47.60 11.78 31.49
C ASP A 158 48.36 10.91 32.50
N SER A 159 47.89 10.88 33.76
CA SER A 159 48.44 10.02 34.82
C SER A 159 48.28 8.53 34.50
N LEU A 160 47.21 8.17 33.79
CA LEU A 160 46.89 6.81 33.37
C LEU A 160 47.55 6.39 32.05
N ALA A 161 48.18 7.29 31.30
CA ALA A 161 48.77 6.99 30.00
C ALA A 161 49.89 5.93 30.05
N GLY A 162 50.53 5.76 31.21
CA GLY A 162 51.51 4.69 31.44
C GLY A 162 50.89 3.30 31.58
N ILE A 163 49.59 3.23 31.88
CA ILE A 163 48.81 1.98 32.07
C ILE A 163 47.99 1.68 30.82
N PHE A 164 47.22 2.66 30.34
CA PHE A 164 46.37 2.55 29.16
C PHE A 164 47.03 3.25 27.97
N LYS A 165 47.73 2.47 27.13
CA LYS A 165 48.45 3.00 25.97
C LYS A 165 47.56 3.26 24.76
N ASP A 166 46.46 2.52 24.66
CA ASP A 166 45.44 2.67 23.63
C ASP A 166 44.09 2.85 24.33
N VAL A 167 43.41 3.95 24.01
CA VAL A 167 42.15 4.41 24.64
C VAL A 167 40.92 4.11 23.79
N THR A 168 41.10 3.36 22.68
CA THR A 168 39.98 2.74 21.98
C THR A 168 39.33 1.67 22.86
N ILE A 169 38.09 1.27 22.54
CA ILE A 169 37.40 0.17 23.25
C ILE A 169 38.30 -1.08 23.32
N GLN A 170 38.85 -1.48 22.17
CA GLN A 170 39.72 -2.66 22.08
C GLN A 170 41.01 -2.47 22.88
N GLY A 171 41.62 -1.29 22.79
CA GLY A 171 42.81 -0.94 23.57
C GLY A 171 42.59 -1.06 25.08
N LEU A 172 41.48 -0.49 25.58
CA LEU A 172 41.10 -0.56 27.00
C LEU A 172 40.84 -2.00 27.44
N MET A 173 40.16 -2.81 26.63
CA MET A 173 39.91 -4.22 26.96
C MET A 173 41.20 -5.05 26.98
N VAL A 174 42.08 -4.86 26.00
CA VAL A 174 43.38 -5.53 25.97
C VAL A 174 44.24 -5.10 27.16
N CYS A 175 44.25 -3.81 27.50
CA CYS A 175 44.97 -3.34 28.68
C CYS A 175 44.35 -3.89 29.96
N GLY A 176 43.02 -3.96 30.06
CA GLY A 176 42.28 -4.47 31.22
C GLY A 176 42.36 -5.98 31.41
N THR A 177 42.82 -6.75 30.43
CA THR A 177 43.06 -8.20 30.58
C THR A 177 44.51 -8.53 30.96
N GLN A 178 45.41 -7.53 30.99
CA GLN A 178 46.80 -7.74 31.37
C GLN A 178 46.99 -7.61 32.89
N GLU A 179 47.50 -8.66 33.53
CA GLU A 179 47.73 -8.71 34.98
C GLU A 179 48.52 -7.50 35.49
N LYS A 180 49.61 -7.14 34.78
CA LYS A 180 50.44 -5.99 35.14
C LYS A 180 49.65 -4.67 35.15
N ASN A 181 48.80 -4.44 34.15
CA ASN A 181 48.05 -3.20 34.04
C ASN A 181 46.92 -3.14 35.07
N ILE A 182 46.23 -4.26 35.32
CA ILE A 182 45.23 -4.35 36.38
C ILE A 182 45.85 -4.09 37.75
N ALA A 183 47.01 -4.69 38.04
CA ALA A 183 47.72 -4.45 39.30
C ALA A 183 48.17 -2.99 39.43
N ASN A 184 48.77 -2.42 38.38
CA ASN A 184 49.18 -1.01 38.37
C ASN A 184 47.99 -0.06 38.52
N PHE A 185 46.85 -0.38 37.89
CA PHE A 185 45.65 0.45 37.98
C PHE A 185 45.04 0.41 39.38
N TRP A 186 45.03 -0.76 40.01
CA TRP A 186 44.64 -0.89 41.41
C TRP A 186 45.57 -0.09 42.33
N ASP A 187 46.89 -0.17 42.13
CA ASP A 187 47.86 0.57 42.94
C ASP A 187 47.72 2.09 42.74
N TYR A 188 47.42 2.54 41.53
CA TYR A 188 47.07 3.94 41.24
C TYR A 188 45.81 4.36 42.01
N LEU A 189 44.72 3.60 41.89
CA LEU A 189 43.47 3.84 42.60
C LEU A 189 43.66 3.90 44.12
N LYS A 190 44.42 2.97 44.68
CA LYS A 190 44.76 2.99 46.11
C LYS A 190 45.39 4.33 46.51
N ASN A 191 46.36 4.83 45.73
CA ASN A 191 47.03 6.08 46.05
C ASN A 191 46.08 7.28 45.94
N GLU A 192 45.25 7.32 44.90
CA GLU A 192 44.26 8.39 44.71
C GLU A 192 43.18 8.39 45.80
N ILE A 193 42.75 7.21 46.26
CA ILE A 193 41.73 7.07 47.30
C ILE A 193 42.32 7.40 48.68
N VAL A 194 43.49 6.87 49.02
CA VAL A 194 44.06 7.03 50.37
C VAL A 194 44.72 8.40 50.57
N ASN A 195 45.33 8.96 49.52
CA ASN A 195 46.15 10.18 49.61
C ASN A 195 45.64 11.32 48.73
N GLY A 196 44.81 11.03 47.73
CA GLY A 196 44.37 12.00 46.73
C GLY A 196 43.05 12.69 47.08
N HIS A 197 42.73 13.72 46.30
CA HIS A 197 41.41 14.36 46.21
C HIS A 197 40.96 14.32 44.75
N ASN A 198 41.02 13.13 44.14
CA ASN A 198 40.67 12.98 42.74
C ASN A 198 39.15 12.99 42.58
N GLN A 199 38.62 14.03 41.94
CA GLN A 199 37.20 14.14 41.64
C GLN A 199 36.66 13.00 40.75
N ASP A 200 37.55 12.32 40.02
CA ASP A 200 37.20 11.21 39.13
C ASP A 200 37.15 9.84 39.84
N GLN A 201 37.39 9.79 41.15
CA GLN A 201 37.54 8.56 41.93
C GLN A 201 36.42 7.53 41.66
N ASN A 202 35.15 7.96 41.69
CA ASN A 202 34.01 7.05 41.48
C ASN A 202 34.02 6.42 40.08
N ASN A 203 34.37 7.20 39.06
CA ASN A 203 34.46 6.71 37.68
C ASN A 203 35.64 5.75 37.52
N LEU A 204 36.76 6.01 38.19
CA LEU A 204 37.93 5.13 38.18
C LEU A 204 37.64 3.78 38.87
N VAL A 205 36.95 3.78 40.02
CA VAL A 205 36.56 2.54 40.72
C VAL A 205 35.58 1.74 39.88
N SER A 206 34.61 2.41 39.25
CA SER A 206 33.66 1.76 38.34
C SER A 206 34.36 1.16 37.13
N LEU A 207 35.31 1.90 36.52
CA LEU A 207 36.13 1.42 35.42
C LEU A 207 36.97 0.21 35.84
N PHE A 208 37.61 0.25 37.00
CA PHE A 208 38.36 -0.89 37.53
C PHE A 208 37.48 -2.12 37.70
N SER A 209 36.27 -1.95 38.24
CA SER A 209 35.33 -3.07 38.44
C SER A 209 34.95 -3.74 37.11
N LEU A 210 34.68 -2.95 36.07
CA LEU A 210 34.38 -3.47 34.73
C LEU A 210 35.57 -4.20 34.10
N LEU A 211 36.76 -3.61 34.16
CA LEU A 211 37.96 -4.21 33.61
C LEU A 211 38.37 -5.47 34.39
N PHE A 212 38.24 -5.44 35.72
CA PHE A 212 38.54 -6.58 36.57
C PHE A 212 37.57 -7.75 36.33
N LYS A 213 36.28 -7.48 36.08
CA LYS A 213 35.32 -8.51 35.65
C LYS A 213 35.80 -9.23 34.38
N ARG A 214 36.34 -8.49 33.40
CA ARG A 214 36.90 -9.07 32.17
C ARG A 214 38.22 -9.79 32.41
N PHE A 215 39.08 -9.23 33.25
CA PHE A 215 40.30 -9.88 33.71
C PHE A 215 40.03 -11.24 34.38
N ASN A 216 39.00 -11.31 35.24
CA ASN A 216 38.58 -12.55 35.89
C ASN A 216 38.14 -13.63 34.89
N LEU A 217 37.53 -13.27 33.75
CA LEU A 217 37.23 -14.26 32.69
C LEU A 217 38.50 -14.91 32.13
N ALA A 218 39.59 -14.15 31.99
CA ALA A 218 40.89 -14.66 31.55
C ALA A 218 41.64 -15.39 32.68
N PHE A 219 41.42 -14.99 33.93
CA PHE A 219 42.07 -15.53 35.12
C PHE A 219 41.05 -15.90 36.21
N PRO A 220 40.28 -16.99 36.04
CA PRO A 220 39.15 -17.33 36.93
C PRO A 220 39.55 -17.67 38.37
N MET A 221 40.85 -17.86 38.63
CA MET A 221 41.36 -18.08 39.98
C MET A 221 41.47 -16.80 40.82
N LEU A 222 41.20 -15.63 40.24
CA LEU A 222 41.33 -14.34 40.94
C LEU A 222 39.96 -13.74 41.21
N GLU A 223 39.49 -13.81 42.44
CA GLU A 223 38.17 -13.29 42.82
C GLU A 223 38.27 -11.92 43.50
N PRO A 224 37.27 -11.05 43.32
CA PRO A 224 37.20 -9.79 44.04
C PRO A 224 37.05 -10.06 45.54
N LEU A 225 37.84 -9.35 46.34
CA LEU A 225 37.72 -9.32 47.80
C LEU A 225 36.88 -8.09 48.16
N ASN A 226 35.60 -8.31 48.46
CA ASN A 226 34.64 -7.25 48.78
C ASN A 226 33.98 -7.58 50.13
N PRO A 227 34.48 -7.02 51.24
CA PRO A 227 33.94 -7.31 52.57
C PRO A 227 32.56 -6.68 52.77
N ASP A 228 31.75 -7.31 53.60
CA ASP A 228 30.39 -6.84 53.89
C ASP A 228 30.40 -5.66 54.89
N GLU A 229 29.44 -4.75 54.74
CA GLU A 229 29.21 -3.72 55.76
C GLU A 229 28.81 -4.40 57.09
N GLY A 230 29.49 -4.04 58.17
CA GLY A 230 29.35 -4.69 59.48
C GLY A 230 30.41 -5.75 59.78
N GLU A 231 31.17 -6.23 58.79
CA GLU A 231 32.27 -7.17 59.00
C GLU A 231 33.40 -6.53 59.83
N MET A 232 34.06 -7.30 60.68
CA MET A 232 35.16 -6.78 61.51
C MET A 232 36.41 -6.53 60.67
N PHE A 233 37.04 -5.38 60.86
CA PHE A 233 38.27 -5.04 60.17
C PHE A 233 39.43 -5.99 60.52
N ASP A 234 40.10 -6.49 59.48
CA ASP A 234 41.30 -7.34 59.56
C ASP A 234 42.44 -6.69 58.75
N ASN A 235 43.57 -6.43 59.41
CA ASN A 235 44.78 -5.86 58.79
C ASN A 235 45.39 -6.73 57.67
N GLN A 236 45.09 -8.03 57.63
CA GLN A 236 45.57 -8.92 56.57
C GLN A 236 44.72 -8.83 55.30
N LEU A 237 43.45 -8.47 55.43
CA LEU A 237 42.48 -8.42 54.34
C LEU A 237 42.18 -6.99 53.89
N HIS A 238 42.33 -6.02 54.79
CA HIS A 238 41.80 -4.67 54.63
C HIS A 238 42.86 -3.59 54.89
N ILE A 239 42.77 -2.49 54.16
CA ILE A 239 43.48 -1.23 54.37
C ILE A 239 42.48 -0.19 54.84
N LYS A 240 42.80 0.46 55.96
CA LYS A 240 41.99 1.54 56.49
C LYS A 240 42.18 2.82 55.68
N HIS A 241 41.08 3.46 55.31
CA HIS A 241 41.09 4.80 54.74
C HIS A 241 41.46 5.87 55.78
N ASN A 242 42.10 6.97 55.35
CA ASN A 242 42.63 8.02 56.24
C ASN A 242 41.54 8.72 57.09
N SER A 243 40.28 8.71 56.64
CA SER A 243 39.14 9.30 57.34
C SER A 243 38.66 8.50 58.55
N SER A 244 39.12 7.26 58.69
CA SER A 244 38.67 6.37 59.78
C SER A 244 39.40 6.71 61.08
N VAL A 245 38.64 7.25 62.04
CA VAL A 245 39.16 7.68 63.35
C VAL A 245 39.60 6.49 64.20
N ASN A 246 38.89 5.37 64.12
CA ASN A 246 39.14 4.19 64.95
C ASN A 246 40.29 3.33 64.38
N MET A 247 40.99 2.60 65.26
CA MET A 247 42.06 1.68 64.86
C MET A 247 41.55 0.26 64.57
N SER A 248 40.32 -0.05 65.00
CA SER A 248 39.62 -1.30 64.79
C SER A 248 38.11 -1.05 64.93
N GLY A 249 37.29 -1.88 64.32
CA GLY A 249 35.84 -1.76 64.33
C GLY A 249 35.19 -2.48 63.16
N ALA A 250 33.87 -2.39 63.09
CA ALA A 250 33.10 -2.90 61.96
C ALA A 250 33.26 -1.98 60.74
N ILE A 251 33.34 -2.59 59.55
CA ILE A 251 33.42 -1.90 58.27
C ILE A 251 32.11 -1.14 58.04
N LYS A 252 32.22 0.15 57.73
CA LYS A 252 31.09 0.98 57.33
C LYS A 252 30.88 0.95 55.84
N HIS A 253 31.95 1.14 55.06
CA HIS A 253 31.88 1.21 53.59
C HIS A 253 33.17 0.68 52.97
N VAL A 254 33.04 0.09 51.77
CA VAL A 254 34.18 -0.31 50.92
C VAL A 254 34.39 0.74 49.83
N LEU A 255 35.61 1.29 49.74
CA LEU A 255 35.97 2.31 48.76
C LEU A 255 36.64 1.72 47.52
N LEU A 256 37.40 0.63 47.69
CA LEU A 256 38.05 -0.09 46.59
C LEU A 256 38.12 -1.57 46.95
N PRO A 257 37.55 -2.47 46.13
CA PRO A 257 37.69 -3.90 46.36
C PRO A 257 39.15 -4.35 46.19
N GLY A 258 39.56 -5.32 46.99
CA GLY A 258 40.80 -6.06 46.80
C GLY A 258 40.58 -7.24 45.84
N TYR A 259 41.55 -8.15 45.78
CA TYR A 259 41.36 -9.45 45.15
C TYR A 259 42.29 -10.53 45.70
N VAL A 260 41.78 -11.76 45.68
CA VAL A 260 42.40 -12.95 46.27
C VAL A 260 42.58 -14.03 45.22
N ASN A 261 43.62 -14.84 45.37
CA ASN A 261 43.77 -16.05 44.57
C ASN A 261 43.04 -17.22 45.24
N THR A 262 41.97 -17.71 44.64
CA THR A 262 41.14 -18.79 45.19
C THR A 262 41.85 -20.14 45.26
N LYS A 263 42.88 -20.37 44.43
CA LYS A 263 43.66 -21.62 44.46
C LYS A 263 44.63 -21.68 45.64
N THR A 264 45.18 -20.54 46.06
CA THR A 264 46.19 -20.48 47.12
C THR A 264 45.69 -19.85 48.41
N GLY A 265 44.51 -19.22 48.40
CA GLY A 265 43.98 -18.42 49.50
C GLY A 265 44.76 -17.14 49.76
N LYS A 266 45.74 -16.80 48.91
CA LYS A 266 46.61 -15.65 49.11
C LYS A 266 45.93 -14.38 48.64
N VAL A 267 45.80 -13.40 49.53
CA VAL A 267 45.38 -12.04 49.19
C VAL A 267 46.47 -11.38 48.34
N ILE A 268 46.11 -10.97 47.13
CA ILE A 268 47.04 -10.28 46.22
C ILE A 268 46.99 -8.78 46.46
N ARG A 269 45.78 -8.24 46.63
CA ARG A 269 45.50 -6.85 47.01
C ARG A 269 44.39 -6.82 48.04
N THR A 270 44.59 -6.05 49.10
CA THR A 270 43.66 -5.89 50.23
C THR A 270 42.60 -4.85 49.94
N ALA A 271 41.37 -5.02 50.41
CA ALA A 271 40.30 -4.05 50.15
C ALA A 271 40.52 -2.74 50.95
N ILE A 272 40.15 -1.58 50.40
CA ILE A 272 40.22 -0.30 51.10
C ILE A 272 38.86 0.03 51.69
N VAL A 273 38.81 0.24 53.00
CA VAL A 273 37.56 0.36 53.76
C VAL A 273 37.57 1.55 54.72
N VAL A 274 36.37 2.03 55.06
CA VAL A 274 36.11 3.00 56.12
C VAL A 274 35.56 2.26 57.34
N ILE A 275 36.08 2.59 58.52
CA ILE A 275 35.72 2.01 59.82
C ILE A 275 35.15 3.09 60.74
#